data_AF-A0A938RXJ7-F1
#
_entry.id   AF-A0A938RXJ7-F1
#
_cell.length_a   1.000
_cell.length_b   1.000
_cell.length_c   1.000
_cell.angle_alpha   90.00
_cell.angle_beta   90.00
_cell.angle_gamma   90.00
#
_symmetry.space_group_name_H-M   'P 1'
#
loop_
_entity.id
_entity.type
_entity.pdbx_description
1 polymer ?
#
loop_
_entity_poly.entity_id
_entity_poly.type
_entity_poly.pdbx_seq_one_letter_code
_entity_poly.pdbx_strand_id
1 'polypeptide(L)'
;MRSLWNSTHCMQTPSWTAGNSSRGRLRSSKGPAIPPFPSRRPRSHSSRSAIMASGYVTRFGYRRVWRPGTRQLVMEHVLVWERHRGPVPPGMELHHVNGDKLDNRIENLRLVSRLEHKRLHGGCELRDGQWWKPCRRCGTFRPVPQGYYLKPDGSVSPTCRPCSIRLAVEYKRKRKAGKAERQAAGA
;
A
#
# COMPACT_ATOMS: atom_id res chain seq x y z
N MET A 1 -45.08 27.43 -16.67
CA MET A 1 -46.48 27.31 -16.21
C MET A 1 -47.34 26.94 -17.41
N ARG A 2 -48.35 26.07 -17.25
CA ARG A 2 -49.20 25.48 -18.33
C ARG A 2 -48.36 24.53 -19.23
N SER A 3 -48.71 23.27 -19.55
CA SER A 3 -50.00 22.59 -19.85
C SER A 3 -50.50 22.97 -21.26
N LEU A 4 -50.98 22.05 -22.12
CA LEU A 4 -51.93 20.95 -21.88
C LEU A 4 -51.80 19.76 -22.87
N TRP A 5 -52.09 18.53 -22.39
CA TRP A 5 -52.73 17.38 -23.10
C TRP A 5 -51.90 16.72 -24.24
N ASN A 6 -52.12 15.46 -24.67
CA ASN A 6 -53.32 14.62 -24.61
C ASN A 6 -53.03 13.13 -24.30
N SER A 7 -53.87 12.57 -23.42
CA SER A 7 -54.59 11.28 -23.46
C SER A 7 -54.37 10.35 -24.66
N THR A 8 -54.42 9.01 -24.52
CA THR A 8 -55.71 8.26 -24.48
C THR A 8 -55.52 6.77 -24.11
N HIS A 9 -56.24 6.28 -23.08
CA HIS A 9 -56.85 4.94 -22.84
C HIS A 9 -56.04 3.63 -23.14
N CYS A 10 -56.37 2.44 -22.60
CA CYS A 10 -57.62 1.97 -22.01
C CYS A 10 -57.43 1.00 -20.81
N MET A 11 -58.53 0.69 -20.12
CA MET A 11 -58.60 -0.18 -18.94
C MET A 11 -58.87 -1.65 -19.32
N GLN A 12 -58.55 -2.59 -18.42
CA GLN A 12 -59.56 -3.47 -17.80
C GLN A 12 -59.01 -4.33 -16.64
N THR A 13 -59.89 -4.57 -15.67
CA THR A 13 -59.83 -5.56 -14.56
C THR A 13 -61.08 -6.46 -14.71
N PRO A 14 -61.49 -7.40 -13.80
CA PRO A 14 -60.90 -7.90 -12.55
C PRO A 14 -60.56 -9.43 -12.67
N SER A 15 -60.95 -10.46 -11.89
CA SER A 15 -61.83 -10.60 -10.71
C SER A 15 -61.66 -11.92 -9.93
N TRP A 16 -61.30 -11.84 -8.63
CA TRP A 16 -61.60 -12.81 -7.55
C TRP A 16 -61.03 -14.25 -7.74
N THR A 17 -61.04 -15.22 -6.80
CA THR A 17 -61.76 -15.42 -5.53
C THR A 17 -60.85 -15.81 -4.35
N ALA A 18 -61.38 -15.76 -3.13
CA ALA A 18 -60.69 -16.15 -1.88
C ALA A 18 -61.13 -17.54 -1.35
N GLY A 19 -60.35 -18.09 -0.40
CA GLY A 19 -60.71 -19.26 0.43
C GLY A 19 -59.57 -20.29 0.55
N ASN A 20 -59.40 -21.02 1.66
CA ASN A 20 -59.94 -20.81 3.02
C ASN A 20 -58.98 -21.46 4.05
N SER A 21 -59.14 -21.17 5.34
CA SER A 21 -58.31 -21.73 6.42
C SER A 21 -58.65 -23.18 6.77
N SER A 22 -57.64 -24.01 7.02
CA SER A 22 -57.78 -25.27 7.75
C SER A 22 -56.56 -25.56 8.64
N ARG A 23 -56.80 -25.74 9.96
CA ARG A 23 -55.76 -26.08 10.97
C ARG A 23 -55.32 -27.54 10.81
N GLY A 24 -54.05 -27.88 11.02
CA GLY A 24 -53.59 -29.28 10.88
C GLY A 24 -52.23 -29.66 11.46
N ARG A 25 -52.22 -30.06 12.75
CA ARG A 25 -51.35 -31.10 13.36
C ARG A 25 -49.81 -31.00 13.20
N LEU A 26 -49.13 -30.76 14.32
CA LEU A 26 -47.72 -31.10 14.56
C LEU A 26 -47.43 -32.60 14.34
N ARG A 27 -46.30 -32.92 13.68
CA ARG A 27 -45.59 -34.20 13.83
C ARG A 27 -44.08 -33.98 13.70
N SER A 28 -43.32 -34.37 14.72
CA SER A 28 -41.85 -34.41 14.67
C SER A 28 -41.39 -35.67 13.95
N SER A 29 -40.64 -35.54 12.84
CA SER A 29 -39.98 -36.68 12.19
C SER A 29 -38.71 -36.27 11.46
N LYS A 30 -37.57 -36.46 12.15
CA LYS A 30 -36.24 -36.83 11.63
C LYS A 30 -35.84 -36.23 10.26
N GLY A 31 -35.05 -35.16 10.29
CA GLY A 31 -34.31 -34.71 9.10
C GLY A 31 -33.33 -35.79 8.60
N PRO A 32 -32.96 -35.79 7.30
CA PRO A 32 -32.06 -36.78 6.73
C PRO A 32 -30.65 -36.66 7.32
N ALA A 33 -29.99 -37.79 7.54
CA ALA A 33 -28.66 -37.85 8.13
C ALA A 33 -27.59 -37.33 7.16
N ILE A 34 -26.68 -36.49 7.66
CA ILE A 34 -25.45 -36.12 6.97
C ILE A 34 -24.53 -37.36 6.97
N PRO A 35 -24.03 -37.85 5.82
CA PRO A 35 -23.11 -38.97 5.80
C PRO A 35 -21.76 -38.58 6.43
N PRO A 36 -21.09 -39.47 7.19
CA PRO A 36 -19.80 -39.17 7.79
C PRO A 36 -18.73 -38.97 6.71
N PHE A 37 -17.85 -37.98 6.94
CA PHE A 37 -16.76 -37.64 6.02
C PHE A 37 -15.86 -38.86 5.70
N PRO A 38 -15.58 -39.17 4.41
CA PRO A 38 -14.66 -40.23 4.05
C PRO A 38 -13.22 -39.86 4.44
N SER A 39 -12.71 -40.48 5.50
CA SER A 39 -11.43 -40.18 6.14
C SER A 39 -10.21 -40.81 5.43
N ARG A 40 -9.98 -40.43 4.17
CA ARG A 40 -8.67 -40.59 3.47
C ARG A 40 -8.48 -39.50 2.41
N ARG A 41 -7.64 -38.49 2.70
CA ARG A 41 -6.99 -37.70 1.63
C ARG A 41 -5.89 -38.56 0.99
N PRO A 42 -5.72 -38.55 -0.35
CA PRO A 42 -4.63 -39.27 -0.99
C PRO A 42 -3.28 -38.70 -0.55
N ARG A 43 -2.28 -39.57 -0.37
CA ARG A 43 -0.90 -39.15 -0.08
C ARG A 43 -0.23 -38.62 -1.34
N SER A 44 -0.36 -37.33 -1.63
CA SER A 44 0.47 -36.66 -2.63
C SER A 44 1.94 -36.78 -2.23
N HIS A 45 2.73 -37.54 -2.99
CA HIS A 45 4.14 -37.77 -2.69
C HIS A 45 4.92 -36.43 -2.69
N SER A 46 5.61 -36.15 -1.58
CA SER A 46 6.41 -34.92 -1.43
C SER A 46 7.68 -35.01 -2.28
N SER A 47 7.61 -34.51 -3.51
CA SER A 47 8.72 -34.50 -4.47
C SER A 47 9.77 -33.42 -4.11
N ARG A 48 10.53 -33.69 -3.05
CA ARG A 48 11.88 -33.16 -2.74
C ARG A 48 12.24 -31.77 -3.32
N SER A 49 11.87 -30.70 -2.61
CA SER A 49 12.61 -29.42 -2.62
C SER A 49 12.38 -28.56 -1.36
N ALA A 50 12.10 -29.19 -0.21
CA ALA A 50 11.94 -28.50 1.08
C ALA A 50 13.27 -28.18 1.77
N ILE A 51 14.23 -27.57 1.05
CA ILE A 51 15.55 -27.23 1.60
C ILE A 51 15.50 -25.85 2.26
N MET A 52 15.39 -25.84 3.59
CA MET A 52 15.63 -24.69 4.48
C MET A 52 15.00 -23.34 4.07
N ALA A 53 13.67 -23.28 3.96
CA ALA A 53 12.93 -22.02 3.90
C ALA A 53 12.87 -21.24 5.24
N SER A 54 13.80 -21.51 6.17
CA SER A 54 13.92 -20.94 7.53
C SER A 54 14.46 -19.50 7.53
N GLY A 55 13.76 -18.64 6.81
CA GLY A 55 13.96 -17.20 6.82
C GLY A 55 13.14 -16.49 7.92
N TYR A 56 13.40 -15.20 8.11
CA TYR A 56 12.60 -14.33 8.98
C TYR A 56 12.37 -12.96 8.32
N VAL A 57 11.30 -12.26 8.74
CA VAL A 57 11.03 -10.88 8.32
C VAL A 57 11.69 -9.93 9.32
N THR A 58 12.47 -8.97 8.80
CA THR A 58 13.13 -7.94 9.61
C THR A 58 12.12 -6.92 10.13
N ARG A 59 12.46 -6.21 11.21
CA ARG A 59 11.70 -5.03 11.73
C ARG A 59 11.49 -3.88 10.72
N PHE A 60 12.05 -3.98 9.52
CA PHE A 60 11.94 -3.00 8.43
C PHE A 60 11.10 -3.51 7.24
N GLY A 61 10.51 -4.70 7.34
CA GLY A 61 9.61 -5.32 6.35
C GLY A 61 10.29 -6.24 5.33
N TYR A 62 11.62 -6.33 5.28
CA TYR A 62 12.32 -7.20 4.33
C TYR A 62 12.43 -8.63 4.84
N ARG A 63 12.10 -9.62 4.01
CA ARG A 63 12.37 -11.04 4.27
C ARG A 63 13.84 -11.40 4.00
N ARG A 64 14.47 -12.09 4.96
CA ARG A 64 15.81 -12.66 4.85
C ARG A 64 15.74 -14.18 4.84
N VAL A 65 16.61 -14.81 4.06
CA VAL A 65 16.69 -16.27 3.87
C VAL A 65 18.16 -16.70 3.78
N TRP A 66 18.45 -17.96 4.05
CA TRP A 66 19.79 -18.52 3.85
C TRP A 66 20.04 -18.75 2.34
N ARG A 67 21.21 -18.34 1.85
CA ARG A 67 21.63 -18.62 0.47
C ARG A 67 21.86 -20.14 0.33
N PRO A 68 21.23 -20.83 -0.65
CA PRO A 68 21.42 -22.27 -0.83
C PRO A 68 22.90 -22.65 -0.96
N GLY A 69 23.31 -23.72 -0.28
CA GLY A 69 24.70 -24.20 -0.26
C GLY A 69 25.68 -23.39 0.60
N THR A 70 25.26 -22.29 1.25
CA THR A 70 26.16 -21.50 2.11
C THR A 70 25.51 -21.14 3.46
N ARG A 71 26.33 -20.73 4.43
CA ARG A 71 25.87 -20.23 5.73
C ARG A 71 25.68 -18.70 5.73
N GLN A 72 25.37 -18.11 4.57
CA GLN A 72 25.16 -16.67 4.40
C GLN A 72 23.66 -16.32 4.45
N LEU A 73 23.25 -15.49 5.41
CA LEU A 73 21.90 -14.96 5.48
C LEU A 73 21.76 -13.70 4.60
N VAL A 74 20.98 -13.78 3.52
CA VAL A 74 20.82 -12.72 2.51
C VAL A 74 19.38 -12.19 2.48
N MET A 75 19.12 -11.13 1.72
CA MET A 75 17.76 -10.63 1.48
C MET A 75 17.12 -11.37 0.30
N GLU A 76 15.83 -11.71 0.41
CA GLU A 76 15.17 -12.56 -0.60
C GLU A 76 15.10 -11.92 -1.99
N HIS A 77 14.74 -10.63 -2.10
CA HIS A 77 14.72 -9.92 -3.38
C HIS A 77 16.08 -9.93 -4.11
N VAL A 78 17.20 -9.99 -3.37
CA VAL A 78 18.53 -10.11 -3.97
C VAL A 78 18.70 -11.50 -4.60
N LEU A 79 18.31 -12.58 -3.92
CA LEU A 79 18.34 -13.94 -4.51
C LEU A 79 17.38 -14.09 -5.71
N VAL A 80 16.19 -13.48 -5.65
CA VAL A 80 15.25 -13.51 -6.77
C VAL A 80 15.82 -12.72 -7.95
N TRP A 81 16.41 -11.55 -7.72
CA TRP A 81 17.09 -10.79 -8.78
C TRP A 81 18.26 -11.57 -9.38
N GLU A 82 19.19 -12.05 -8.54
CA GLU A 82 20.37 -12.82 -8.96
C GLU A 82 20.00 -14.02 -9.84
N ARG A 83 18.92 -14.74 -9.50
CA ARG A 83 18.42 -15.90 -10.27
C ARG A 83 17.89 -15.54 -11.67
N HIS A 84 17.32 -14.35 -11.87
CA HIS A 84 16.68 -13.97 -13.12
C HIS A 84 17.52 -13.04 -14.00
N ARG A 85 18.42 -12.24 -13.42
CA ARG A 85 19.12 -11.15 -14.09
C ARG A 85 20.62 -11.05 -13.74
N GLY A 86 21.16 -12.02 -13.00
CA GLY A 86 22.56 -12.02 -12.59
C GLY A 86 22.86 -11.04 -11.44
N PRO A 87 24.15 -10.85 -11.09
CA PRO A 87 24.56 -10.12 -9.90
C PRO A 87 24.07 -8.65 -9.89
N VAL A 88 23.74 -8.14 -8.70
CA VAL A 88 23.44 -6.71 -8.50
C VAL A 88 24.73 -5.90 -8.72
N PRO A 89 24.76 -4.92 -9.65
CA PRO A 89 25.96 -4.12 -9.90
C PRO A 89 26.36 -3.27 -8.68
N PRO A 90 27.67 -3.00 -8.47
CA PRO A 90 28.13 -2.17 -7.37
C PRO A 90 27.55 -0.75 -7.45
N GLY A 91 27.09 -0.21 -6.31
CA GLY A 91 26.47 1.11 -6.21
C GLY A 91 24.98 1.18 -6.57
N MET A 92 24.41 0.10 -7.11
CA MET A 92 22.96 -0.03 -7.34
C MET A 92 22.24 -0.64 -6.13
N GLU A 93 20.97 -0.27 -5.97
CA GLU A 93 20.07 -0.78 -4.93
C GLU A 93 18.80 -1.33 -5.58
N LEU A 94 18.16 -2.33 -4.96
CA LEU A 94 16.90 -2.91 -5.44
C LEU A 94 15.71 -2.22 -4.76
N HIS A 95 14.76 -1.77 -5.58
CA HIS A 95 13.57 -1.06 -5.16
C HIS A 95 12.30 -1.84 -5.54
N HIS A 96 11.41 -2.03 -4.57
CA HIS A 96 10.06 -2.58 -4.75
C HIS A 96 9.12 -1.48 -5.28
N VAL A 97 8.65 -1.64 -6.52
CA VAL A 97 7.89 -0.61 -7.27
C VAL A 97 6.52 -0.33 -6.64
N ASN A 98 5.85 -1.35 -6.09
CA ASN A 98 4.59 -1.19 -5.34
C ASN A 98 4.80 -0.77 -3.87
N GLY A 99 6.05 -0.70 -3.39
CA GLY A 99 6.40 -0.39 -2.01
C GLY A 99 6.27 -1.54 -1.00
N ASP A 100 5.68 -2.68 -1.38
CA ASP A 100 5.66 -3.89 -0.54
C ASP A 100 7.01 -4.62 -0.65
N LYS A 101 7.65 -4.80 0.51
CA LYS A 101 8.99 -5.39 0.68
C LYS A 101 8.97 -6.92 0.79
N LEU A 102 7.77 -7.51 0.82
CA LEU A 102 7.55 -8.96 0.82
C LEU A 102 7.17 -9.48 -0.57
N ASP A 103 6.60 -8.63 -1.44
CA ASP A 103 6.35 -8.95 -2.83
C ASP A 103 7.65 -8.94 -3.66
N ASN A 104 8.42 -10.02 -3.54
CA ASN A 104 9.74 -10.16 -4.15
C ASN A 104 9.69 -10.65 -5.62
N ARG A 105 8.56 -10.51 -6.31
CA ARG A 105 8.40 -10.87 -7.74
C ARG A 105 9.30 -10.01 -8.65
N ILE A 106 9.82 -10.59 -9.74
CA ILE A 106 10.85 -9.96 -10.57
C ILE A 106 10.36 -8.75 -11.38
N GLU A 107 9.05 -8.64 -11.61
CA GLU A 107 8.37 -7.50 -12.20
C GLU A 107 8.17 -6.33 -11.20
N ASN A 108 8.11 -6.62 -9.90
CA ASN A 108 8.04 -5.61 -8.84
C ASN A 108 9.43 -5.06 -8.45
N LEU A 109 10.52 -5.71 -8.87
CA LEU A 109 11.89 -5.30 -8.55
C LEU A 109 12.52 -4.45 -9.66
N ARG A 110 13.09 -3.31 -9.28
CA ARG A 110 13.85 -2.41 -10.16
C ARG A 110 15.21 -2.10 -9.56
N LEU A 111 16.29 -2.23 -10.35
CA LEU A 111 17.57 -1.61 -10.00
C LEU A 111 17.49 -0.10 -10.17
N VAL A 112 17.96 0.61 -9.17
CA VAL A 112 18.05 2.08 -9.13
C VAL A 112 19.37 2.49 -8.50
N SER A 113 19.90 3.67 -8.83
CA SER A 113 21.01 4.21 -8.07
C SER A 113 20.56 4.55 -6.64
N ARG A 114 21.51 4.54 -5.69
CA ARG A 114 21.30 4.97 -4.29
C ARG A 114 20.67 6.36 -4.15
N LEU A 115 20.87 7.27 -5.11
CA LEU A 115 20.24 8.60 -5.13
C LEU A 115 18.77 8.53 -5.57
N GLU A 116 18.46 7.77 -6.60
CA GLU A 116 17.09 7.56 -7.08
C GLU A 116 16.28 6.80 -6.03
N HIS A 117 16.87 5.80 -5.37
CA HIS A 117 16.22 5.06 -4.29
C HIS A 117 15.78 5.98 -3.14
N LYS A 118 16.67 6.89 -2.70
CA LYS A 118 16.33 7.96 -1.75
C LYS A 118 15.21 8.88 -2.24
N ARG A 119 15.15 9.19 -3.54
CA ARG A 119 14.12 10.04 -4.13
C ARG A 119 12.76 9.34 -4.14
N LEU A 120 12.70 8.10 -4.60
CA LEU A 120 11.49 7.26 -4.63
C LEU A 120 10.93 7.07 -3.20
N HIS A 121 11.76 6.61 -2.24
CA HIS A 121 11.38 6.56 -0.82
C HIS A 121 11.03 7.93 -0.21
N GLY A 122 11.56 9.01 -0.78
CA GLY A 122 11.22 10.39 -0.41
C GLY A 122 9.87 10.88 -0.96
N GLY A 123 9.12 10.03 -1.68
CA GLY A 123 7.88 10.40 -2.36
C GLY A 123 8.12 11.26 -3.62
N CYS A 124 9.26 11.08 -4.29
CA CYS A 124 9.53 11.75 -5.56
C CYS A 124 9.23 10.82 -6.74
N GLU A 125 8.59 11.36 -7.76
CA GLU A 125 8.24 10.69 -9.01
C GLU A 125 9.06 11.29 -10.16
N LEU A 126 9.34 10.51 -11.20
CA LEU A 126 9.92 11.02 -12.43
C LEU A 126 8.80 11.28 -13.44
N ARG A 127 8.67 12.53 -13.91
CA ARG A 127 7.71 12.95 -14.94
C ARG A 127 8.44 13.86 -15.93
N ASP A 128 8.35 13.55 -17.22
CA ASP A 128 8.94 14.36 -18.31
C ASP A 128 10.45 14.62 -18.13
N GLY A 129 11.18 13.59 -17.70
CA GLY A 129 12.62 13.65 -17.37
C GLY A 129 12.96 14.43 -16.08
N GLN A 130 11.99 15.09 -15.45
CA GLN A 130 12.18 15.89 -14.25
C GLN A 130 11.64 15.17 -13.00
N TRP A 131 12.32 15.33 -11.87
CA TRP A 131 11.83 14.81 -10.60
C TRP A 131 10.77 15.75 -10.01
N TRP A 132 9.61 15.21 -9.67
CA TRP A 132 8.49 15.90 -9.03
C TRP A 132 8.22 15.34 -7.63
N LYS A 133 7.63 16.14 -6.74
CA LYS A 133 7.32 15.73 -5.36
C LYS A 133 6.10 16.49 -4.83
N PRO A 134 5.18 15.85 -4.07
CA PRO A 134 4.13 16.53 -3.31
C PRO A 134 4.67 17.12 -2.01
N CYS A 135 4.18 18.30 -1.63
CA CYS A 135 4.64 18.97 -0.40
C CYS A 135 3.90 18.43 0.84
N ARG A 136 4.63 17.88 1.83
CA ARG A 136 4.04 17.38 3.08
C ARG A 136 3.23 18.43 3.87
N ARG A 137 3.42 19.74 3.62
CA ARG A 137 2.65 20.82 4.26
C ARG A 137 1.46 21.34 3.44
N CYS A 138 1.45 21.20 2.12
CA CYS A 138 0.42 21.84 1.27
C CYS A 138 -0.09 20.99 0.09
N GLY A 139 0.26 19.71 0.01
CA GLY A 139 -0.14 18.78 -1.05
C GLY A 139 0.50 19.04 -2.42
N THR A 140 0.64 20.31 -2.82
CA THR A 140 1.05 20.75 -4.17
C THR A 140 2.28 20.00 -4.67
N PHE A 141 2.12 19.31 -5.81
CA PHE A 141 3.22 18.76 -6.57
C PHE A 141 4.06 19.91 -7.16
N ARG A 142 5.38 19.83 -7.01
CA ARG A 142 6.34 20.77 -7.58
C ARG A 142 7.58 20.03 -8.07
N PRO A 143 8.28 20.56 -9.09
CA PRO A 143 9.53 19.97 -9.52
C PRO A 143 10.60 20.16 -8.43
N VAL A 144 11.44 19.15 -8.25
CA VAL A 144 12.43 19.05 -7.18
C VAL A 144 13.51 20.14 -7.25
N PRO A 145 14.15 20.44 -8.41
CA PRO A 145 15.26 21.40 -8.47
C PRO A 145 14.86 22.84 -8.11
N GLN A 146 13.64 23.26 -8.42
CA GLN A 146 13.14 24.63 -8.20
C GLN A 146 12.25 24.70 -6.95
N GLY A 147 11.41 23.69 -6.71
CA GLY A 147 10.38 23.68 -5.68
C GLY A 147 10.87 23.31 -4.28
N TYR A 148 12.03 22.68 -4.13
CA TYR A 148 12.50 22.10 -2.87
C TYR A 148 13.93 22.51 -2.52
N TYR A 149 14.30 22.42 -1.24
CA TYR A 149 15.70 22.42 -0.82
C TYR A 149 16.28 21.02 -0.97
N LEU A 150 17.49 20.95 -1.52
CA LEU A 150 18.31 19.75 -1.62
C LEU A 150 19.35 19.75 -0.49
N LYS A 151 19.65 18.58 0.07
CA LYS A 151 20.76 18.40 1.02
C LYS A 151 22.03 17.90 0.30
N PRO A 152 23.23 18.03 0.91
CA PRO A 152 24.47 17.47 0.37
C PRO A 152 24.42 15.95 0.11
N ASP A 153 23.62 15.19 0.87
CA ASP A 153 23.44 13.75 0.66
C ASP A 153 22.51 13.40 -0.53
N GLY A 154 22.07 14.40 -1.28
CA GLY A 154 21.12 14.31 -2.38
C GLY A 154 19.64 14.17 -1.97
N SER A 155 19.34 14.12 -0.66
CA SER A 155 17.95 13.99 -0.20
C SER A 155 17.15 15.29 -0.38
N VAL A 156 15.88 15.12 -0.77
CA VAL A 156 14.95 16.22 -1.03
C VAL A 156 14.15 16.53 0.24
N SER A 157 14.12 17.79 0.66
CA SER A 157 13.30 18.27 1.78
C SER A 157 11.84 17.79 1.72
N PRO A 158 11.17 17.56 2.87
CA PRO A 158 9.77 17.08 2.91
C PRO A 158 8.75 18.18 2.56
N THR A 159 9.14 19.46 2.64
CA THR A 159 8.29 20.62 2.35
C THR A 159 8.92 21.50 1.27
N CYS A 160 8.09 22.05 0.39
CA CYS A 160 8.54 22.94 -0.68
C CYS A 160 9.08 24.27 -0.12
N ARG A 161 9.95 24.97 -0.86
CA ARG A 161 10.64 26.19 -0.39
C ARG A 161 9.69 27.22 0.24
N PRO A 162 8.53 27.59 -0.35
CA PRO A 162 7.60 28.54 0.28
C PRO A 162 7.04 28.06 1.63
N CYS A 163 6.76 26.76 1.77
CA CYS A 163 6.28 26.20 3.03
C CYS A 163 7.36 26.19 4.11
N SER A 164 8.61 25.88 3.74
CA SER A 164 9.78 25.89 4.62
C SER A 164 10.14 27.31 5.09
N ILE A 165 10.09 28.30 4.18
CA ILE A 165 10.28 29.73 4.50
C ILE A 165 9.20 30.20 5.48
N ARG A 166 7.93 29.87 5.22
CA ARG A 166 6.82 30.22 6.12
C ARG A 166 6.98 29.60 7.51
N LEU A 167 7.35 28.32 7.60
CA LEU A 167 7.70 27.65 8.86
C LEU A 167 8.84 28.41 9.59
N ALA A 168 9.92 28.78 8.90
CA ALA A 168 11.04 29.49 9.51
C ALA A 168 10.63 30.85 10.11
N VAL A 169 9.73 31.58 9.44
CA VAL A 169 9.15 32.83 9.98
C VAL A 169 8.26 32.56 11.19
N GLU A 170 7.40 31.53 11.13
CA GLU A 170 6.55 31.11 12.26
C GLU A 170 7.39 30.73 13.51
N TYR A 171 8.44 29.91 13.34
CA TYR A 171 9.38 29.57 14.42
C TYR A 171 10.12 30.80 14.96
N LYS A 172 10.58 31.72 14.10
CA LYS A 172 11.28 32.94 14.53
C LYS A 172 10.36 33.86 15.33
N ARG A 173 9.08 33.96 14.96
CA ARG A 173 8.04 34.69 15.72
C ARG A 173 7.77 34.04 17.09
N LYS A 174 7.48 32.73 17.12
CA LYS A 174 7.25 31.97 18.37
C LYS A 174 8.43 32.08 19.34
N ARG A 175 9.68 32.01 18.85
CA ARG A 175 10.88 32.18 19.68
C ARG A 175 11.05 33.59 20.24
N LYS A 176 10.55 34.63 19.57
CA LYS A 176 10.56 36.01 20.11
C LYS A 176 9.50 36.17 21.20
N ALA A 177 8.28 35.71 20.96
CA ALA A 177 7.19 35.73 21.94
C ALA A 177 7.58 34.98 23.22
N GLY A 178 7.98 33.70 23.10
CA GLY A 178 8.48 32.88 24.20
C GLY A 178 9.84 33.28 24.79
N LYS A 179 10.44 34.39 24.34
CA LYS A 179 11.50 35.11 25.09
C LYS A 179 10.89 36.26 25.89
N ALA A 180 10.05 37.10 25.26
CA ALA A 180 9.37 38.21 25.94
C ALA A 180 8.52 37.73 27.13
N GLU A 181 7.75 36.65 26.96
CA GLU A 181 6.98 35.98 28.02
C GLU A 181 7.87 35.62 29.23
N ARG A 182 9.06 35.03 28.97
CA ARG A 182 10.03 34.68 30.01
C ARG A 182 10.76 35.86 30.64
N GLN A 183 10.83 37.01 29.95
CA GLN A 183 11.38 38.24 30.50
C GLN A 183 10.33 38.99 31.35
N ALA A 184 9.05 38.87 31.01
CA ALA A 184 7.94 39.46 31.77
C ALA A 184 7.52 38.61 32.99
N ALA A 185 7.78 37.31 33.00
CA ALA A 185 7.50 36.40 34.13
C ALA A 185 8.69 36.25 35.11
N GLY A 186 9.74 37.05 34.95
CA GLY A 186 10.94 37.06 35.79
C GLY A 186 11.39 38.47 36.16
N ALA A 187 10.43 39.40 36.18
CA ALA A 187 10.55 40.82 36.53
C ALA A 187 9.33 41.20 37.39
#